data_AF-A0A069DNU0-F1
#
_entry.id   AF-A0A069DNU0-F1
#
_cell.length_a   1.000
_cell.length_b   1.000
_cell.length_c   1.000
_cell.angle_alpha   90.00
_cell.angle_beta   90.00
_cell.angle_gamma   90.00
#
_symmetry.space_group_name_H-M   'P 1'
#
loop_
_entity.id
_entity.type
_entity.pdbx_description
1 polymer ?
#
loop_
_entity_poly.entity_id
_entity_poly.type
_entity_poly.pdbx_seq_one_letter_code
_entity_poly.pdbx_strand_id
1 'polypeptide(L)'
;MSLLRSALTPLARNSRSFVSSPASRSATDQVPSGYKQLQHKADKFNIADGKPVFVKGGTLDSILYKLTMGACVGAVIWDLVLYYELAQR
;
A
#
# COMPACT_ATOMS: atom_id res chain seq x y z
N MET A 1 39.99 -34.41 20.06
CA MET A 1 39.65 -33.00 19.72
C MET A 1 38.40 -32.98 18.84
N SER A 2 37.19 -33.15 19.40
CA SER A 2 35.97 -33.29 18.60
C SER A 2 34.71 -32.71 19.27
N LEU A 3 34.84 -31.60 20.01
CA LEU A 3 33.70 -30.98 20.72
C LEU A 3 33.56 -29.47 20.45
N LEU A 4 34.27 -28.93 19.44
CA LEU A 4 34.24 -27.49 19.10
C LEU A 4 33.51 -27.17 17.78
N ARG A 5 32.78 -28.12 17.19
CA ARG A 5 31.98 -27.87 15.97
C ARG A 5 30.48 -27.72 16.23
N SER A 6 30.02 -27.94 17.45
CA SER A 6 28.58 -28.03 17.75
C SER A 6 27.94 -26.74 18.30
N ALA A 7 28.68 -25.63 18.37
CA ALA A 7 28.22 -24.40 19.02
C ALA A 7 27.95 -23.20 18.09
N LEU A 8 28.12 -23.35 16.77
CA LEU A 8 28.16 -22.19 15.86
C LEU A 8 27.03 -22.09 14.83
N THR A 9 25.95 -22.84 14.99
CA THR A 9 24.73 -22.62 14.17
C THR A 9 23.44 -22.80 14.96
N PRO A 10 22.94 -21.73 15.57
CA PRO A 10 21.50 -21.53 15.63
C PRO A 10 21.13 -20.11 15.18
N LEU A 11 21.54 -19.70 13.98
CA LEU A 11 21.16 -18.38 13.43
C LEU A 11 20.71 -18.41 11.96
N ALA A 12 20.57 -19.58 11.34
CA ALA A 12 20.08 -19.73 9.97
C ALA A 12 18.66 -20.33 9.89
N ARG A 13 17.83 -20.12 10.91
CA ARG A 13 16.39 -20.42 10.83
C ARG A 13 15.57 -19.16 11.10
N ASN A 14 15.84 -18.12 10.32
CA ASN A 14 14.81 -17.12 10.03
C ASN A 14 13.77 -17.76 9.10
N SER A 15 13.11 -18.80 9.58
CA SER A 15 11.78 -19.14 9.12
C SER A 15 10.92 -17.95 9.56
N ARG A 16 10.85 -16.93 8.68
CA ARG A 16 9.65 -16.12 8.55
C ARG A 16 8.53 -17.12 8.30
N SER A 17 7.99 -17.65 9.39
CA SER A 17 6.73 -18.33 9.39
C SER A 17 5.74 -17.26 8.98
N PHE A 18 5.48 -17.18 7.67
CA PHE A 18 4.19 -16.68 7.23
C PHE A 18 3.20 -17.53 8.00
N VAL A 19 2.57 -16.93 9.01
CA VAL A 19 1.53 -17.56 9.83
C VAL A 19 0.36 -17.84 8.88
N SER A 20 0.46 -18.93 8.11
CA SER A 20 -0.68 -19.60 7.52
C SER A 20 -1.08 -20.64 8.56
N SER A 21 -1.80 -20.21 9.59
CA SER A 21 -2.36 -21.15 10.55
C SER A 21 -3.23 -22.16 9.77
N PRO A 22 -2.92 -23.47 9.79
CA PRO A 22 -3.77 -24.46 9.12
C PRO A 22 -5.22 -24.44 9.64
N ALA A 23 -5.42 -23.95 10.87
CA ALA A 23 -6.73 -23.73 11.48
C ALA A 23 -7.62 -22.72 10.73
N SER A 24 -7.05 -21.74 10.00
CA SER A 24 -7.86 -20.84 9.16
C SER A 24 -8.25 -21.47 7.83
N ARG A 25 -7.59 -22.57 7.41
CA ARG A 25 -7.97 -23.37 6.24
C ARG A 25 -8.97 -24.48 6.58
N SER A 26 -9.07 -24.87 7.85
CA SER A 26 -9.99 -25.91 8.33
C SER A 26 -11.32 -25.37 8.87
N ALA A 27 -11.50 -24.05 8.91
CA ALA A 27 -12.79 -23.44 9.21
C ALA A 27 -13.71 -23.57 7.98
N THR A 28 -14.35 -24.74 7.86
CA THR A 28 -15.58 -25.05 7.14
C THR A 28 -15.89 -24.14 5.94
N ASP A 29 -15.34 -24.47 4.78
CA ASP A 29 -15.89 -24.39 3.40
C ASP A 29 -16.62 -23.12 2.91
N GLN A 30 -16.77 -22.08 3.73
CA GLN A 30 -17.49 -20.85 3.42
C GLN A 30 -16.69 -19.66 3.93
N VAL A 31 -15.89 -19.09 3.02
CA VAL A 31 -15.32 -17.74 3.16
C VAL A 31 -16.44 -16.79 3.64
N PRO A 32 -16.32 -16.15 4.81
CA PRO A 32 -17.35 -15.26 5.32
C PRO A 32 -17.71 -14.20 4.27
N SER A 33 -19.00 -13.86 4.15
CA SER A 33 -19.52 -13.05 3.05
C SER A 33 -18.77 -11.73 2.80
N GLY A 34 -18.21 -11.11 3.85
CA GLY A 34 -17.37 -9.91 3.74
C GLY A 34 -16.06 -10.12 2.99
N TYR A 35 -15.43 -11.30 3.09
CA TYR A 35 -14.18 -11.62 2.39
C TYR A 35 -14.36 -11.82 0.89
N LYS A 36 -15.57 -12.14 0.43
CA LYS A 36 -15.87 -12.21 -1.01
C LYS A 36 -15.71 -10.84 -1.69
N GLN A 37 -16.01 -9.75 -0.97
CA GLN A 37 -15.80 -8.39 -1.48
C GLN A 37 -14.32 -8.00 -1.52
N LEU A 38 -13.51 -8.52 -0.60
CA LEU A 38 -12.07 -8.31 -0.60
C LEU A 38 -11.41 -8.96 -1.82
N GLN A 39 -11.83 -10.17 -2.20
CA GLN A 39 -11.33 -10.83 -3.40
C GLN A 39 -11.63 -9.99 -4.64
N HIS A 40 -12.87 -9.53 -4.81
CA HIS A 40 -13.24 -8.69 -5.96
C HIS A 40 -12.44 -7.38 -6.02
N LYS A 41 -12.17 -6.74 -4.86
CA LYS A 41 -11.30 -5.55 -4.80
C LYS A 41 -9.84 -5.91 -5.11
N ALA A 42 -9.34 -7.01 -4.57
CA ALA A 42 -7.99 -7.48 -4.83
C ALA A 42 -7.79 -7.75 -6.33
N ASP A 43 -8.76 -8.39 -6.98
CA ASP A 43 -8.72 -8.66 -8.42
C ASP A 43 -8.59 -7.34 -9.19
N LYS A 44 -9.41 -6.33 -8.88
CA LYS A 44 -9.33 -4.99 -9.51
C LYS A 44 -7.99 -4.29 -9.27
N PHE A 45 -7.44 -4.39 -8.06
CA PHE A 45 -6.16 -3.75 -7.70
C PHE A 45 -4.92 -4.58 -8.06
N ASN A 46 -5.05 -5.82 -8.51
CA ASN A 46 -3.94 -6.69 -8.91
C ASN A 46 -3.77 -6.82 -10.43
N ILE A 47 -4.65 -6.21 -11.23
CA ILE A 47 -4.48 -6.17 -12.70
C ILE A 47 -3.14 -5.51 -13.04
N ALA A 48 -2.39 -6.11 -13.96
CA ALA A 48 -1.08 -5.66 -14.40
C ALA A 48 -1.16 -4.50 -15.42
N ASP A 49 -1.91 -3.44 -15.09
CA ASP A 49 -2.15 -2.28 -15.97
C ASP A 49 -0.98 -1.28 -16.02
N GLY A 50 0.08 -1.49 -15.22
CA GLY A 50 1.19 -0.53 -15.05
C GLY A 50 0.82 0.79 -14.37
N LYS A 51 -0.47 0.99 -14.03
CA LYS A 51 -0.95 2.19 -13.32
C LYS A 51 -0.46 2.20 -11.87
N PRO A 52 -0.02 3.36 -11.34
CA PRO A 52 0.36 3.46 -9.95
C PRO A 52 -0.85 3.31 -9.02
N VAL A 53 -0.61 2.87 -7.79
CA VAL A 53 -1.65 2.46 -6.83
C VAL A 53 -2.70 3.55 -6.57
N PHE A 54 -2.30 4.82 -6.56
CA PHE A 54 -3.16 5.97 -6.22
C PHE A 54 -4.14 6.37 -7.33
N VAL A 55 -4.05 5.79 -8.53
CA VAL A 55 -5.03 5.96 -9.62
C VAL A 55 -5.70 4.64 -10.02
N LYS A 56 -5.37 3.56 -9.32
CA LYS A 56 -5.80 2.20 -9.68
C LYS A 56 -7.27 1.94 -9.37
N GLY A 57 -7.89 2.69 -8.45
CA GLY A 57 -9.31 2.62 -8.16
C GLY A 57 -10.20 3.12 -9.31
N GLY A 58 -9.63 3.88 -10.25
CA GLY A 58 -10.24 4.23 -11.54
C GLY A 58 -10.42 5.73 -11.75
N THR A 59 -11.50 6.10 -12.43
CA THR A 59 -11.76 7.49 -12.84
C THR A 59 -11.92 8.44 -11.65
N LEU A 60 -12.54 7.98 -10.56
CA LEU A 60 -12.72 8.80 -9.35
C LEU A 60 -11.36 9.22 -8.77
N ASP A 61 -10.43 8.26 -8.60
CA ASP A 61 -9.08 8.54 -8.12
C ASP A 61 -8.37 9.56 -9.02
N SER A 62 -8.55 9.46 -10.33
CA SER A 62 -7.96 10.40 -11.29
C SER A 62 -8.54 11.81 -11.19
N ILE A 63 -9.85 11.94 -10.99
CA ILE A 63 -10.51 13.24 -10.76
C ILE A 63 -10.03 13.84 -9.46
N LEU A 64 -10.01 13.05 -8.39
CA LEU A 64 -9.59 13.50 -7.07
C LEU A 64 -8.12 13.95 -7.08
N TYR A 65 -7.24 13.16 -7.70
CA TYR A 65 -5.84 13.54 -7.87
C TYR A 65 -5.67 14.87 -8.60
N LYS A 66 -6.37 15.05 -9.73
CA LYS A 66 -6.31 16.30 -10.52
C LYS A 66 -6.83 17.49 -9.75
N LEU A 67 -7.93 17.32 -9.00
CA LEU A 67 -8.50 18.38 -8.17
C LEU A 67 -7.54 18.79 -7.06
N THR A 68 -6.96 17.82 -6.34
CA THR A 68 -5.98 18.10 -5.29
C THR A 68 -4.73 18.77 -5.85
N MET A 69 -4.18 18.29 -6.96
CA MET A 69 -3.04 18.94 -7.60
C MET A 69 -3.35 20.35 -8.09
N GLY A 70 -4.52 20.56 -8.70
CA GLY A 70 -4.97 21.90 -9.12
C GLY A 70 -5.08 22.86 -7.94
N ALA A 71 -5.66 22.40 -6.81
CA ALA A 71 -5.75 23.20 -5.60
C ALA A 71 -4.38 23.54 -5.01
N CYS A 72 -3.45 22.58 -4.95
CA CYS A 72 -2.09 22.82 -4.45
C CYS A 72 -1.33 23.82 -5.32
N VAL A 73 -1.37 23.66 -6.65
CA VAL A 73 -0.72 24.59 -7.57
C VAL A 73 -1.34 25.98 -7.47
N GLY A 74 -2.67 26.06 -7.40
CA GLY A 74 -3.39 27.32 -7.19
C GLY A 74 -2.98 28.02 -5.91
N ALA A 75 -2.87 27.28 -4.80
CA ALA A 75 -2.41 27.83 -3.52
C ALA A 75 -0.97 28.39 -3.62
N VAL A 76 -0.05 27.65 -4.22
CA VAL A 76 1.34 28.12 -4.40
C VAL A 76 1.40 29.40 -5.24
N ILE A 77 0.63 29.47 -6.34
CA ILE A 77 0.58 30.67 -7.16
C ILE A 77 0.04 31.85 -6.36
N TRP A 78 -1.04 31.62 -5.60
CA TRP A 78 -1.64 32.65 -4.75
C TRP A 78 -0.66 33.17 -3.69
N ASP A 79 0.06 32.27 -3.04
CA ASP A 79 1.08 32.63 -2.05
C ASP A 79 2.18 33.50 -2.67
N LEU A 80 2.66 33.15 -3.87
CA LEU A 80 3.67 33.95 -4.58
C LEU A 80 3.17 35.36 -4.93
N VAL A 81 1.91 35.48 -5.38
CA VAL A 81 1.28 36.79 -5.64
C VAL A 81 1.19 37.59 -4.34
N LEU A 82 0.72 36.96 -3.26
CA LEU A 82 0.61 37.60 -1.95
C LEU A 82 1.98 38.10 -1.44
N TYR A 83 3.02 37.28 -1.52
CA TYR A 83 4.37 37.68 -1.13
C TYR A 83 4.91 38.83 -1.99
N TYR A 84 4.65 38.81 -3.29
CA TYR A 84 5.05 39.90 -4.18
C TYR A 84 4.37 41.22 -3.80
N GLU A 85 3.06 41.21 -3.56
CA GLU A 85 2.32 42.40 -3.13
C GLU A 85 2.81 42.94 -1.78
N LEU A 86 3.13 42.05 -0.84
CA LEU A 86 3.69 42.43 0.46
C LEU A 86 5.11 42.98 0.34
N ALA A 87 5.93 42.45 -0.57
CA ALA A 87 7.29 42.94 -0.80
C ALA A 87 7.35 44.32 -1.49
N GLN A 88 6.27 44.72 -2.17
CA GLN A 88 6.16 46.04 -2.80
C GLN A 88 5.58 47.12 -1.88
N ARG A 89 5.07 46.74 -0.71
CA ARG A 89 4.68 47.68 0.35
C ARG A 89 5.85 48.02 1.25
#